data_AF-A0AB36TK75-F1
#
_entry.id   AF-A0AB36TK75-F1
#
_cell.length_a   1.000
_cell.length_b   1.000
_cell.length_c   1.000
_cell.angle_alpha   90.00
_cell.angle_beta   90.00
_cell.angle_gamma   90.00
#
_symmetry.space_group_name_H-M   'P 1'
#
loop_
_entity.id
_entity.type
_entity.pdbx_description
1 polymer ?
#
loop_
_entity_poly.entity_id
_entity_poly.type
_entity_poly.pdbx_seq_one_letter_code
_entity_poly.pdbx_strand_id
1 'polypeptide(L)'
;MGYEYIEKRRNNAEFFKNRNRSTSKVAVINTEESNISSISDKNDYLDRIFEILISEYDFPVDNTAIYYIFDRDPKSNLDKGLIRKLIGQLKNAYENYNGQRGGVLLLSCPSIGAYIVSNFIDDTYLMEFDIGNKVKEYIATQNREVQLNRITTETLERAANEMMKYFEAEKIDFCIDNIGQMNREVFERQEAKYRKERVYNLVSLL
;
A
#
# COMPACT_ATOMS: atom_id res chain seq x y z
N MET A 1 -6.35 2.20 21.73
CA MET A 1 -5.10 2.22 20.96
C MET A 1 -4.11 3.13 21.67
N GLY A 2 -2.90 2.63 21.96
CA GLY A 2 -1.90 3.32 22.78
C GLY A 2 -0.97 4.29 22.03
N TYR A 3 -1.37 4.79 20.86
CA TYR A 3 -0.57 5.70 20.04
C TYR A 3 -1.32 7.03 19.76
N GLU A 4 -0.55 8.08 19.49
CA GLU A 4 -1.04 9.34 18.94
C GLU A 4 -1.29 9.15 17.43
N TYR A 5 -2.44 9.62 16.96
CA TYR A 5 -2.89 9.41 15.58
C TYR A 5 -3.17 10.74 14.92
N ILE A 6 -2.57 10.94 13.74
CA ILE A 6 -2.74 12.12 12.89
C ILE A 6 -3.27 11.64 11.54
N GLU A 7 -4.29 12.30 11.00
CA GLU A 7 -4.91 11.95 9.73
C GLU A 7 -5.09 13.18 8.86
N LYS A 8 -4.67 13.08 7.59
CA LYS A 8 -4.99 14.05 6.54
C LYS A 8 -5.81 13.38 5.46
N ARG A 9 -7.10 13.71 5.44
CA ARG A 9 -8.02 13.23 4.39
C ARG A 9 -7.93 14.10 3.15
N ARG A 10 -8.07 13.46 1.98
CA ARG A 10 -8.20 14.17 0.71
C ARG A 10 -9.39 15.14 0.77
N ASN A 11 -9.21 16.33 0.18
CA ASN A 11 -10.22 17.41 0.13
C ASN A 11 -10.66 17.97 1.49
N ASN A 12 -10.09 17.51 2.60
CA ASN A 12 -10.29 18.17 3.89
C ASN A 12 -9.18 19.21 4.08
N ALA A 13 -9.51 20.44 4.47
CA ALA A 13 -8.49 21.47 4.74
C ALA A 13 -7.68 21.12 6.00
N GLU A 14 -8.35 20.59 7.03
CA GLU A 14 -7.76 20.38 8.35
C GLU A 14 -7.25 18.94 8.54
N PHE A 15 -6.23 18.81 9.38
CA PHE A 15 -5.76 17.53 9.90
C PHE A 15 -6.58 17.13 11.13
N PHE A 16 -6.92 15.85 11.22
CA PHE A 16 -7.45 15.27 12.43
C PHE A 16 -6.30 14.78 13.32
N LYS A 17 -6.38 15.05 14.62
CA LYS A 17 -5.46 14.48 15.63
C LYS A 17 -6.28 13.90 16.77
N ASN A 18 -5.99 12.66 17.16
CA ASN A 18 -6.64 12.06 18.32
C ASN A 18 -6.17 12.73 19.63
N ARG A 19 -6.92 12.55 20.72
CA ARG A 19 -6.57 13.13 22.03
C ARG A 19 -5.50 12.34 22.79
N ASN A 20 -5.03 11.23 22.22
CA ASN A 20 -4.08 10.37 22.92
C ASN A 20 -2.69 11.01 22.91
N ARG A 21 -2.01 11.01 24.04
CA ARG A 21 -0.62 11.43 24.14
C ARG A 21 0.22 10.18 24.35
N SER A 22 1.07 9.87 23.37
CA SER A 22 1.93 8.70 23.39
C SER A 22 3.26 9.01 22.71
N THR A 23 4.29 8.28 23.11
CA THR A 23 5.59 8.29 22.42
C THR A 23 5.51 7.58 21.06
N SER A 24 4.54 6.68 20.86
CA SER A 24 4.23 6.10 19.55
C SER A 24 3.28 7.02 18.80
N LYS A 25 3.69 7.50 17.61
CA LYS A 25 2.88 8.35 16.73
C LYS A 25 2.66 7.65 15.38
N VAL A 26 1.48 7.79 14.81
CA VAL A 26 1.14 7.29 13.47
C VAL A 26 0.45 8.40 12.68
N ALA A 27 0.96 8.70 11.48
CA ALA A 27 0.34 9.63 10.55
C ALA A 27 -0.20 8.87 9.33
N VAL A 28 -1.47 9.09 8.99
CA VAL A 28 -2.12 8.52 7.79
C VAL A 28 -2.53 9.67 6.89
N ILE A 29 -1.88 9.76 5.74
CA ILE A 29 -2.02 10.88 4.81
C ILE A 29 -2.54 10.36 3.48
N ASN A 30 -3.65 10.91 3.01
CA ASN A 30 -4.03 10.77 1.61
C ASN A 30 -3.17 11.71 0.75
N THR A 31 -2.67 11.18 -0.35
CA THR A 31 -2.12 11.97 -1.45
C THR A 31 -3.17 12.94 -2.00
N GLU A 32 -2.69 14.05 -2.56
CA GLU A 32 -3.52 15.10 -3.17
C GLU A 32 -4.55 14.49 -4.12
N GLU A 33 -4.10 13.61 -5.02
CA GLU A 33 -4.96 12.86 -5.94
C GLU A 33 -4.86 11.35 -5.69
N SER A 34 -5.86 10.59 -6.13
CA SER A 34 -5.86 9.12 -6.02
C SER A 34 -4.92 8.41 -6.99
N ASN A 35 -4.39 9.15 -7.98
CA ASN A 35 -3.48 8.62 -8.99
C ASN A 35 -2.04 8.54 -8.45
N ILE A 36 -1.32 7.47 -8.83
CA ILE A 36 0.08 7.24 -8.43
C ILE A 36 1.01 8.42 -8.73
N SER A 37 0.73 9.18 -9.80
CA SER A 37 1.55 10.34 -10.19
C SER A 37 1.58 11.46 -9.17
N SER A 38 0.62 11.51 -8.24
CA SER A 38 0.63 12.44 -7.12
C SER A 38 1.83 12.22 -6.19
N ILE A 39 2.37 10.99 -6.12
CA ILE A 39 3.58 10.68 -5.32
C ILE A 39 4.85 11.28 -5.95
N SER A 40 4.84 11.56 -7.26
CA SER A 40 5.98 12.25 -7.90
C SER A 40 6.13 13.71 -7.49
N ASP A 41 5.22 14.18 -6.63
CA ASP A 41 5.24 15.46 -5.94
C ASP A 41 5.56 16.69 -6.80
N LYS A 42 4.97 16.74 -8.01
CA LYS A 42 5.22 17.83 -8.97
C LYS A 42 4.84 19.23 -8.44
N ASN A 43 4.01 19.29 -7.41
CA ASN A 43 3.49 20.51 -6.81
C ASN A 43 3.92 20.67 -5.34
N ASP A 44 4.95 19.94 -4.88
CA ASP A 44 5.49 19.99 -3.50
C ASP A 44 4.43 19.73 -2.40
N TYR A 45 3.39 18.95 -2.70
CA TYR A 45 2.34 18.57 -1.76
C TYR A 45 2.90 17.73 -0.61
N LEU A 46 3.67 16.68 -0.88
CA LEU A 46 4.23 15.82 0.16
C LEU A 46 5.21 16.62 1.02
N ASP A 47 6.03 17.46 0.39
CA ASP A 47 6.95 18.35 1.12
C ASP A 47 6.22 19.30 2.08
N ARG A 48 5.11 19.92 1.65
CA ARG A 48 4.25 20.72 2.55
C ARG A 48 3.63 19.89 3.68
N ILE A 49 3.19 18.67 3.39
CA ILE A 49 2.66 17.78 4.43
C ILE A 49 3.73 17.46 5.47
N PHE A 50 4.96 17.15 5.04
CA PHE A 50 6.06 16.88 5.96
C PHE A 50 6.40 18.11 6.81
N GLU A 51 6.42 19.29 6.21
CA GLU A 51 6.63 20.55 6.93
C GLU A 51 5.57 20.78 8.01
N ILE A 52 4.28 20.60 7.69
CA ILE A 52 3.17 20.71 8.65
C ILE A 52 3.31 19.67 9.77
N LEU A 53 3.61 18.41 9.42
CA LEU A 53 3.79 17.33 10.38
C LEU A 53 4.91 17.64 11.38
N ILE A 54 6.03 18.20 10.91
CA ILE A 54 7.15 18.59 11.77
C ILE A 54 6.77 19.81 12.62
N SER A 55 6.28 20.89 12.00
CA SER A 55 6.12 22.19 12.65
C SER A 55 4.89 22.29 13.56
N GLU A 56 3.76 21.71 13.17
CA GLU A 56 2.49 21.83 13.90
C GLU A 56 2.18 20.62 14.78
N TYR A 57 2.69 19.45 14.41
CA TYR A 57 2.37 18.17 15.07
C TYR A 57 3.52 17.53 15.84
N ASP A 58 4.73 18.13 15.80
CA ASP A 58 5.93 17.57 16.43
C ASP A 58 6.18 16.12 15.97
N PHE A 59 5.85 15.82 14.72
CA PHE A 59 5.98 14.48 14.17
C PHE A 59 7.39 14.27 13.61
N PRO A 60 8.14 13.25 14.06
CA PRO A 60 9.55 13.06 13.69
C PRO A 60 9.68 12.42 12.31
N VAL A 61 9.28 13.13 11.24
CA VAL A 61 9.25 12.63 9.86
C VAL A 61 10.58 11.98 9.45
N ASP A 62 11.71 12.62 9.73
CA ASP A 62 13.04 12.14 9.31
C ASP A 62 13.47 10.82 10.00
N ASN A 63 12.83 10.46 11.12
CA ASN A 63 13.10 9.21 11.85
C ASN A 63 11.91 8.23 11.79
N THR A 64 10.98 8.43 10.85
CA THR A 64 9.78 7.61 10.73
C THR A 64 9.85 6.69 9.51
N ALA A 65 9.39 5.45 9.67
CA ALA A 65 9.18 4.54 8.55
C ALA A 65 8.00 5.00 7.68
N ILE A 66 8.25 5.27 6.41
CA ILE A 66 7.24 5.73 5.44
C ILE A 66 6.85 4.58 4.52
N TYR A 67 5.55 4.37 4.39
CA TYR A 67 4.96 3.38 3.49
C TYR A 67 3.93 4.04 2.58
N TYR A 68 4.10 3.87 1.28
CA TYR A 68 3.14 4.29 0.26
C TYR A 68 2.27 3.10 -0.11
N ILE A 69 0.97 3.18 0.19
CA ILE A 69 0.00 2.14 -0.12
C ILE A 69 -0.60 2.42 -1.49
N PHE A 70 -0.51 1.46 -2.41
CA PHE A 70 -0.91 1.67 -3.79
C PHE A 70 -1.86 0.59 -4.34
N ASP A 71 -3.00 1.04 -4.84
CA ASP A 71 -3.97 0.25 -5.59
C ASP A 71 -3.54 0.11 -7.05
N ARG A 72 -3.09 -1.09 -7.45
CA ARG A 72 -2.76 -1.37 -8.85
C ARG A 72 -4.01 -1.62 -9.69
N ASP A 73 -4.75 -0.55 -9.98
CA ASP A 73 -5.91 -0.61 -10.89
C ASP A 73 -5.48 -0.31 -12.34
N PRO A 74 -5.73 -1.22 -13.30
CA PRO A 74 -5.28 -1.10 -14.68
C PRO A 74 -6.08 -0.09 -15.51
N LYS A 75 -7.18 0.48 -15.00
CA LYS A 75 -7.99 1.49 -15.68
C LYS A 75 -7.68 2.91 -15.24
N SER A 76 -7.20 3.12 -14.01
CA SER A 76 -6.90 4.47 -13.47
C SER A 76 -5.41 4.79 -13.39
N ASN A 77 -4.53 3.79 -13.25
CA ASN A 77 -3.08 3.97 -13.17
C ASN A 77 -2.40 3.35 -14.40
N LEU A 78 -2.42 4.09 -15.53
CA LEU A 78 -1.99 3.57 -16.83
C LEU A 78 -0.48 3.66 -17.08
N ASP A 79 0.21 4.60 -16.42
CA ASP A 79 1.63 4.83 -16.62
C ASP A 79 2.49 3.78 -15.90
N LYS A 80 2.68 2.65 -16.56
CA LYS A 80 3.54 1.55 -16.07
C LYS A 80 5.00 1.96 -15.97
N GLY A 81 5.45 2.93 -16.78
CA GLY A 81 6.82 3.43 -16.73
C GLY A 81 7.09 4.17 -15.43
N LEU A 82 6.15 5.03 -15.05
CA LEU A 82 6.17 5.71 -13.76
C LEU A 82 6.08 4.75 -12.58
N ILE A 83 5.18 3.77 -12.62
CA ILE A 83 5.06 2.79 -11.52
C ILE A 83 6.38 2.02 -11.35
N ARG A 84 7.00 1.55 -12.44
CA ARG A 84 8.34 0.90 -12.38
C ARG A 84 9.41 1.81 -11.79
N LYS A 85 9.42 3.08 -12.22
CA LYS A 85 10.36 4.08 -11.69
C LYS A 85 10.18 4.22 -10.18
N LEU A 86 8.95 4.38 -9.71
CA LEU A 86 8.63 4.54 -8.29
C LEU A 86 8.98 3.29 -7.48
N ILE A 87 8.70 2.08 -7.98
CA ILE A 87 9.15 0.82 -7.32
C ILE A 87 10.67 0.79 -7.18
N GLY A 88 11.41 1.25 -8.20
CA GLY A 88 12.87 1.32 -8.14
C GLY A 88 13.43 2.38 -7.20
N GLN A 89 12.67 3.43 -6.91
CA GLN A 89 13.06 4.54 -6.04
C GLN A 89 12.65 4.34 -4.58
N LEU A 90 11.43 3.85 -4.33
CA LEU A 90 10.78 3.74 -3.03
C LEU A 90 10.93 2.30 -2.48
N LYS A 91 12.11 2.00 -1.95
CA LYS A 91 12.50 0.64 -1.54
C LYS A 91 12.91 0.49 -0.08
N ASN A 92 13.07 1.60 0.65
CA ASN A 92 13.49 1.59 2.05
C ASN A 92 12.65 2.58 2.83
N ALA A 93 12.11 2.16 3.97
CA ALA A 93 11.12 2.95 4.71
C ALA A 93 11.69 4.22 5.35
N TYR A 94 13.00 4.28 5.61
CA TYR A 94 13.66 5.37 6.32
C TYR A 94 14.45 6.28 5.39
N GLU A 95 15.20 5.72 4.45
CA GLU A 95 16.07 6.49 3.55
C GLU A 95 16.20 5.84 2.18
N ASN A 96 15.96 6.62 1.12
CA ASN A 96 16.18 6.21 -0.26
C ASN A 96 17.46 6.84 -0.83
N TYR A 97 17.84 6.42 -2.05
CA TYR A 97 19.14 6.75 -2.65
C TYR A 97 19.41 8.28 -2.70
N ASN A 98 20.68 8.69 -2.51
CA ASN A 98 21.12 10.09 -2.48
C ASN A 98 20.52 10.94 -1.34
N GLY A 99 20.23 10.36 -0.18
CA GLY A 99 19.67 11.09 0.98
C GLY A 99 18.25 11.59 0.74
N GLN A 100 17.54 11.00 -0.21
CA GLN A 100 16.12 11.28 -0.42
C GLN A 100 15.31 10.67 0.73
N ARG A 101 14.24 11.37 1.13
CA ARG A 101 13.33 10.89 2.18
C ARG A 101 12.88 9.45 1.91
N GLY A 102 12.76 8.69 3.01
CA GLY A 102 12.34 7.31 3.02
C GLY A 102 10.96 7.06 2.41
N GLY A 103 10.70 5.79 2.14
CA GLY A 103 9.49 5.33 1.50
C GLY A 103 9.64 3.94 0.92
N VAL A 104 8.75 3.03 1.27
CA VAL A 104 8.52 1.77 0.54
C VAL A 104 7.19 1.86 -0.19
N LEU A 105 7.16 1.56 -1.50
CA LEU A 105 5.91 1.45 -2.25
C LEU A 105 5.34 0.04 -2.15
N LEU A 106 4.28 -0.16 -1.37
CA LEU A 106 3.57 -1.43 -1.23
C LEU A 106 2.38 -1.47 -2.18
N LEU A 107 2.30 -2.55 -2.96
CA LEU A 107 1.30 -2.71 -4.02
C LEU A 107 0.27 -3.77 -3.65
N SER A 108 -0.99 -3.51 -4.02
CA SER A 108 -2.08 -4.49 -3.97
C SER A 108 -2.73 -4.58 -5.35
N CYS A 109 -2.84 -5.80 -5.88
CA CYS A 109 -3.34 -6.10 -7.21
C CYS A 109 -4.68 -6.85 -7.11
N PRO A 110 -5.75 -6.38 -7.79
CA PRO A 110 -5.87 -5.09 -8.50
C PRO A 110 -6.16 -3.89 -7.59
N SER A 111 -6.32 -4.09 -6.27
CA SER A 111 -6.58 -3.02 -5.30
C SER A 111 -6.31 -3.47 -3.87
N ILE A 112 -6.36 -2.55 -2.91
CA ILE A 112 -6.36 -2.81 -1.46
C ILE A 112 -7.39 -3.84 -1.03
N GLY A 113 -8.43 -4.07 -1.83
CA GLY A 113 -9.37 -5.16 -1.60
C GLY A 113 -8.69 -6.53 -1.50
N ALA A 114 -7.54 -6.72 -2.15
CA ALA A 114 -6.74 -7.94 -2.02
C ALA A 114 -6.29 -8.20 -0.57
N TYR A 115 -5.82 -7.16 0.12
CA TYR A 115 -5.45 -7.25 1.53
C TYR A 115 -6.65 -7.58 2.43
N ILE A 116 -7.80 -6.97 2.13
CA ILE A 116 -9.03 -7.23 2.89
C ILE A 116 -9.44 -8.69 2.73
N VAL A 117 -9.41 -9.22 1.50
CA VAL A 117 -9.80 -10.62 1.24
C VAL A 117 -8.80 -11.60 1.86
N SER A 118 -7.50 -11.34 1.79
CA SER A 118 -6.47 -12.24 2.34
C SER A 118 -6.50 -12.37 3.87
N ASN A 119 -7.14 -11.44 4.57
CA ASN A 119 -7.41 -11.60 6.00
C ASN A 119 -8.40 -12.74 6.31
N PHE A 120 -9.26 -13.12 5.36
CA PHE A 120 -10.42 -13.99 5.62
C PHE A 120 -10.55 -15.20 4.69
N ILE A 121 -9.87 -15.19 3.55
CA ILE A 121 -9.95 -16.24 2.52
C ILE A 121 -8.56 -16.83 2.31
N ASP A 122 -8.47 -18.15 2.13
CA ASP A 122 -7.22 -18.84 1.82
C ASP A 122 -7.01 -18.94 0.31
N ASP A 123 -5.74 -19.07 -0.08
CA ASP A 123 -5.27 -19.23 -1.45
C ASP A 123 -5.76 -18.12 -2.38
N THR A 124 -5.81 -16.89 -1.84
CA THR A 124 -6.20 -15.67 -2.54
C THR A 124 -5.40 -15.44 -3.81
N TYR A 125 -4.13 -15.82 -3.81
CA TYR A 125 -3.26 -15.73 -4.99
C TYR A 125 -3.74 -16.57 -6.19
N LEU A 126 -4.62 -17.56 -6.00
CA LEU A 126 -5.27 -18.30 -7.08
C LEU A 126 -6.53 -17.60 -7.62
N MET A 127 -7.05 -16.61 -6.90
CA MET A 127 -8.19 -15.82 -7.34
C MET A 127 -7.76 -14.77 -8.36
N GLU A 128 -8.65 -14.47 -9.31
CA GLU A 128 -8.34 -13.59 -10.43
C GLU A 128 -9.40 -12.50 -10.61
N PHE A 129 -8.93 -11.26 -10.80
CA PHE A 129 -9.80 -10.10 -10.98
C PHE A 129 -9.23 -9.14 -12.03
N ASP A 130 -10.10 -8.55 -12.84
CA ASP A 130 -9.70 -7.57 -13.86
C ASP A 130 -9.43 -6.17 -13.28
N ILE A 131 -10.23 -5.74 -12.30
CA ILE A 131 -10.16 -4.39 -11.69
C ILE A 131 -10.56 -4.40 -10.21
N GLY A 132 -10.18 -3.35 -9.50
CA GLY A 132 -10.51 -3.19 -8.08
C GLY A 132 -12.01 -3.16 -7.79
N ASN A 133 -12.85 -2.72 -8.74
CA ASN A 133 -14.31 -2.72 -8.56
C ASN A 133 -14.88 -4.14 -8.43
N LYS A 134 -14.32 -5.12 -9.16
CA LYS A 134 -14.76 -6.52 -9.06
C LYS A 134 -14.39 -7.15 -7.73
N VAL A 135 -13.26 -6.75 -7.16
CA VAL A 135 -12.89 -7.15 -5.78
C VAL A 135 -13.87 -6.55 -4.78
N LYS A 136 -14.27 -5.28 -4.94
CA LYS A 136 -15.30 -4.65 -4.07
C LYS A 136 -16.65 -5.35 -4.18
N GLU A 137 -17.08 -5.69 -5.40
CA GLU A 137 -18.30 -6.49 -5.63
C GLU A 137 -18.20 -7.84 -4.92
N TYR A 138 -17.07 -8.54 -5.02
CA TYR A 138 -16.84 -9.81 -4.32
C TYR A 138 -16.89 -9.66 -2.79
N ILE A 139 -16.25 -8.65 -2.21
CA ILE A 139 -16.32 -8.38 -0.76
C ILE A 139 -17.77 -8.14 -0.33
N ALA A 140 -18.54 -7.40 -1.14
CA ALA A 140 -19.95 -7.14 -0.85
C ALA A 140 -20.82 -8.40 -0.89
N THR A 141 -20.53 -9.36 -1.77
CA THR A 141 -21.24 -10.66 -1.80
C THR A 141 -20.80 -11.59 -0.68
N GLN A 142 -19.54 -11.51 -0.25
CA GLN A 142 -18.99 -12.29 0.88
C GLN A 142 -19.07 -11.55 2.22
N ASN A 143 -19.99 -10.61 2.39
CA ASN A 143 -20.07 -9.72 3.55
C ASN A 143 -20.29 -10.41 4.91
N ARG A 144 -20.62 -11.71 4.92
CA ARG A 144 -20.71 -12.51 6.15
C ARG A 144 -19.34 -13.00 6.63
N GLU A 145 -18.42 -13.21 5.70
CA GLU A 145 -17.08 -13.76 5.93
C GLU A 145 -16.02 -12.65 5.93
N VAL A 146 -16.08 -11.76 4.94
CA VAL A 146 -15.13 -10.66 4.77
C VAL A 146 -15.67 -9.39 5.42
N GLN A 147 -15.17 -9.09 6.63
CA GLN A 147 -15.62 -7.93 7.42
C GLN A 147 -14.44 -7.15 8.01
N LEU A 148 -14.24 -5.91 7.55
CA LEU A 148 -13.14 -5.04 7.99
C LEU A 148 -13.05 -4.86 9.52
N ASN A 149 -14.20 -4.76 10.19
CA ASN A 149 -14.26 -4.62 11.65
C ASN A 149 -13.92 -5.91 12.43
N ARG A 150 -13.68 -7.02 11.73
CA ARG A 150 -13.24 -8.30 12.30
C ARG A 150 -11.76 -8.59 12.04
N ILE A 151 -10.99 -7.63 11.53
CA ILE A 151 -9.54 -7.78 11.43
C ILE A 151 -8.95 -7.85 12.85
N THR A 152 -8.20 -8.93 13.10
CA THR A 152 -7.49 -9.19 14.37
C THR A 152 -6.03 -9.54 14.05
N THR A 153 -5.17 -9.66 15.06
CA THR A 153 -3.79 -10.12 14.86
C THR A 153 -3.72 -11.46 14.10
N GLU A 154 -4.63 -12.39 14.38
CA GLU A 154 -4.70 -13.68 13.69
C GLU A 154 -5.04 -13.54 12.20
N THR A 155 -5.98 -12.66 11.84
CA THR A 155 -6.29 -12.43 10.42
C THR A 155 -5.17 -11.68 9.70
N LEU A 156 -4.41 -10.83 10.41
CA LEU A 156 -3.22 -10.18 9.88
C LEU A 156 -2.12 -11.19 9.56
N GLU A 157 -1.86 -12.13 10.46
CA GLU A 157 -0.92 -13.24 10.23
C GLU A 157 -1.37 -14.09 9.04
N ARG A 158 -2.67 -14.32 8.89
CA ARG A 158 -3.22 -15.01 7.72
C ARG A 158 -2.96 -14.24 6.41
N ALA A 159 -3.20 -12.94 6.39
CA ALA A 159 -2.91 -12.12 5.21
C ALA A 159 -1.43 -12.15 4.83
N ALA A 160 -0.53 -12.13 5.81
CA ALA A 160 0.91 -12.30 5.58
C ALA A 160 1.24 -13.70 5.03
N ASN A 161 0.62 -14.76 5.56
CA ASN A 161 0.79 -16.11 5.03
C ASN A 161 0.32 -16.24 3.57
N GLU A 162 -0.78 -15.59 3.21
CA GLU A 162 -1.28 -15.54 1.84
C GLU A 162 -0.31 -14.84 0.88
N MET A 163 0.31 -13.74 1.32
CA MET A 163 1.41 -13.10 0.59
C MET A 163 2.60 -14.06 0.41
N MET A 164 2.99 -14.80 1.46
CA MET A 164 4.10 -15.75 1.39
C MET A 164 3.82 -16.92 0.44
N LYS A 165 2.59 -17.45 0.43
CA LYS A 165 2.18 -18.49 -0.53
C LYS A 165 2.32 -18.02 -1.98
N TYR A 166 1.98 -16.76 -2.26
CA TYR A 166 2.20 -16.19 -3.60
C TYR A 166 3.68 -16.16 -3.97
N PHE A 167 4.55 -15.72 -3.06
CA PHE A 167 6.00 -15.71 -3.31
C PHE A 167 6.54 -17.12 -3.57
N GLU A 168 6.10 -18.11 -2.80
CA GLU A 168 6.48 -19.51 -3.00
C GLU A 168 6.01 -20.04 -4.37
N ALA A 169 4.74 -19.82 -4.71
CA ALA A 169 4.15 -20.27 -5.98
C ALA A 169 4.85 -19.65 -7.20
N GLU A 170 5.19 -18.37 -7.13
CA GLU A 170 5.86 -17.62 -8.20
C GLU A 170 7.39 -17.70 -8.15
N LYS A 171 7.94 -18.42 -7.15
CA LYS A 171 9.38 -18.55 -6.90
C LYS A 171 10.08 -17.19 -6.79
N ILE A 172 9.46 -16.28 -6.05
CA ILE A 172 10.01 -14.96 -5.69
C ILE A 172 10.76 -15.11 -4.39
N ASP A 173 12.01 -14.68 -4.35
CA ASP A 173 12.78 -14.69 -3.11
C ASP A 173 12.28 -13.59 -2.16
N PHE A 174 11.82 -14.00 -0.98
CA PHE A 174 11.35 -13.06 0.04
C PHE A 174 12.54 -12.53 0.83
N CYS A 175 12.82 -11.23 0.67
CA CYS A 175 13.90 -10.56 1.39
C CYS A 175 13.45 -9.16 1.84
N ILE A 176 13.29 -8.97 3.15
CA ILE A 176 12.91 -7.69 3.75
C ILE A 176 13.97 -6.61 3.48
N ASP A 177 15.24 -6.99 3.43
CA ASP A 177 16.33 -6.05 3.11
C ASP A 177 16.33 -5.61 1.64
N ASN A 178 15.55 -6.29 0.78
CA ASN A 178 15.49 -6.05 -0.66
C ASN A 178 14.03 -6.02 -1.17
N ILE A 179 13.15 -5.33 -0.45
CA ILE A 179 11.75 -5.14 -0.86
C ILE A 179 11.62 -4.58 -2.28
N GLY A 180 12.54 -3.70 -2.70
CA GLY A 180 12.53 -3.14 -4.05
C GLY A 180 12.60 -4.20 -5.17
N GLN A 181 13.42 -5.23 -5.01
CA GLN A 181 13.49 -6.33 -5.97
C GLN A 181 12.20 -7.15 -5.97
N MET A 182 11.73 -7.54 -4.79
CA MET A 182 10.50 -8.31 -4.62
C MET A 182 9.29 -7.59 -5.25
N ASN A 183 9.09 -6.32 -4.94
CA ASN A 183 7.97 -5.53 -5.47
C ASN A 183 8.05 -5.39 -6.99
N ARG A 184 9.25 -5.25 -7.54
CA ARG A 184 9.46 -5.22 -8.99
C ARG A 184 9.08 -6.55 -9.63
N GLU A 185 9.50 -7.65 -9.02
CA GLU A 185 9.21 -9.00 -9.47
C GLU A 185 7.71 -9.31 -9.48
N VAL A 186 6.98 -8.94 -8.41
CA VAL A 186 5.53 -9.04 -8.37
C VAL A 186 4.90 -8.19 -9.48
N PHE A 187 5.30 -6.93 -9.58
CA PHE A 187 4.75 -6.01 -10.56
C PHE A 187 4.91 -6.51 -12.00
N GLU A 188 6.11 -6.96 -12.40
CA GLU A 188 6.33 -7.43 -13.77
C GLU A 188 5.53 -8.72 -14.08
N ARG A 189 5.44 -9.66 -13.13
CA ARG A 189 4.64 -10.88 -13.28
C ARG A 189 3.15 -10.56 -13.43
N GLN A 190 2.62 -9.71 -12.54
CA GLN A 190 1.24 -9.24 -12.59
C GLN A 190 0.93 -8.49 -13.89
N GLU A 191 1.81 -7.60 -14.36
CA GLU A 191 1.65 -6.90 -15.63
C GLU A 191 1.73 -7.85 -16.85
N ALA A 192 2.59 -8.86 -16.79
CA ALA A 192 2.70 -9.87 -17.84
C ALA A 192 1.44 -10.73 -17.93
N LYS A 193 0.90 -11.17 -16.78
CA LYS A 193 -0.36 -11.90 -16.68
C LYS A 193 -1.52 -11.05 -17.20
N TYR A 194 -1.67 -9.83 -16.72
CA TYR A 194 -2.76 -8.94 -17.15
C TYR A 194 -2.72 -8.66 -18.65
N ARG A 195 -1.53 -8.51 -19.24
CA ARG A 195 -1.38 -8.33 -20.70
C ARG A 195 -1.90 -9.53 -21.49
N LYS A 196 -1.74 -10.76 -20.97
CA LYS A 196 -2.12 -12.00 -21.63
C LYS A 196 -3.57 -12.41 -21.36
N GLU A 197 -3.99 -12.30 -20.11
CA GLU A 197 -5.23 -12.90 -19.59
C GLU A 197 -6.27 -11.85 -19.16
N ARG A 198 -5.89 -10.56 -19.15
CA ARG A 198 -6.76 -9.43 -18.75
C ARG A 198 -7.24 -9.49 -17.30
N VAL A 199 -6.52 -10.23 -16.46
CA VAL A 199 -6.75 -10.35 -15.02
C VAL A 199 -5.43 -10.29 -14.26
N TYR A 200 -5.50 -9.87 -13.00
CA TYR A 200 -4.44 -9.99 -12.00
C TYR A 200 -4.77 -11.14 -11.06
N ASN A 201 -3.74 -11.76 -10.47
CA ASN A 201 -3.95 -12.54 -9.25
C ASN A 201 -4.31 -11.57 -8.12
N LEU A 202 -5.16 -12.00 -7.20
CA LEU A 202 -5.46 -11.24 -6.00
C LEU A 202 -4.27 -11.35 -5.02
N VAL A 203 -3.43 -10.33 -4.99
CA VAL A 203 -2.22 -10.30 -4.15
C VAL A 203 -2.03 -8.94 -3.50
N SER A 204 -1.60 -8.93 -2.25
CA SER A 204 -1.23 -7.71 -1.54
C SER A 204 0.12 -7.85 -0.86
N LEU A 205 0.94 -6.80 -0.94
CA LEU A 205 2.24 -6.71 -0.27
C LEU A 205 2.17 -5.91 1.04
N LEU A 206 1.00 -5.91 1.69
CA LEU A 206 0.71 -5.16 2.92
C LEU A 206 0.72 -6.08 4.11
#